data_AF-A0A3D4IRN0-F1
#
_entry.id   AF-A0A3D4IRN0-F1
#
_cell.length_a   1.000
_cell.length_b   1.000
_cell.length_c   1.000
_cell.angle_alpha   90.00
_cell.angle_beta   90.00
_cell.angle_gamma   90.00
#
_symmetry.space_group_name_H-M   'P 1'
#
loop_
_entity.id
_entity.type
_entity.pdbx_description
1 polymer ?
#
loop_
_entity_poly.entity_id
_entity_poly.type
_entity_poly.pdbx_seq_one_letter_code
_entity_poly.pdbx_strand_id
1 'polypeptide(L)'
;MVCKFLRFLNSSKVAGLSILLGGLIMTSWEAKAQCNFTATVSSATYGCFRTESDAVLIDLVNNSATGNSLTKTGGGNNWNGGAASTAAVYDNGYVQTTVAETNSSRMIGLSTTNTDANYTTIQYAIYLRNDGLFFVFESGANRGSYGTYSSGDIFQVRVVQGRVRYLRNGVVFYISNVAPTLPLIMDASINTVGGTLNSIIISNLTDGNFTTLVSAP
;
A
#
# COMPACT_ATOMS: atom_id res chain seq x y z
N MET A 1 -16.84 -9.51 18.03
CA MET A 1 -15.40 -9.82 18.00
C MET A 1 -14.66 -8.54 17.61
N VAL A 2 -13.84 -7.98 18.49
CA VAL A 2 -13.14 -6.70 18.26
C VAL A 2 -11.79 -7.03 17.65
N CYS A 3 -11.54 -6.62 16.40
CA CYS A 3 -10.22 -6.79 15.78
C CYS A 3 -9.21 -5.84 16.44
N LYS A 4 -8.04 -6.35 16.81
CA LYS A 4 -6.90 -5.54 17.26
C LYS A 4 -5.97 -5.26 16.08
N PHE A 5 -5.60 -4.00 15.91
CA PHE A 5 -4.66 -3.53 14.89
C PHE A 5 -3.25 -3.43 15.48
N LEU A 6 -2.26 -3.97 14.79
CA LEU A 6 -0.86 -3.71 15.11
C LEU A 6 -0.23 -2.90 13.97
N ARG A 7 0.15 -1.65 14.25
CA ARG A 7 0.71 -0.71 13.26
C ARG A 7 2.21 -0.55 13.44
N PHE A 8 3.00 -0.81 12.40
CA PHE A 8 4.43 -0.51 12.37
C PHE A 8 4.66 0.84 11.68
N LEU A 9 5.26 1.80 12.39
CA LEU A 9 5.65 3.10 11.86
C LEU A 9 7.14 3.09 11.51
N ASN A 10 7.49 3.43 10.28
CA ASN A 10 8.88 3.60 9.86
C ASN A 10 9.32 5.03 10.20
N SER A 11 9.89 5.27 11.38
CA SER A 11 10.37 6.60 11.79
C SER A 11 11.90 6.65 11.84
N SER A 12 12.49 7.48 10.99
CA SER A 12 13.93 7.72 10.85
C SER A 12 14.51 8.65 11.93
N LYS A 13 14.10 8.50 13.20
CA LYS A 13 14.77 9.12 14.34
C LYS A 13 14.85 8.17 15.52
N VAL A 14 16.07 7.74 15.83
CA VAL A 14 16.40 6.95 17.02
C VAL A 14 16.20 7.80 18.26
N ALA A 15 15.11 7.53 18.98
CA ALA A 15 15.01 7.53 20.45
C ALA A 15 13.61 6.99 20.83
N GLY A 16 13.55 5.72 21.26
CA GLY A 16 12.38 5.14 21.90
C GLY A 16 11.17 4.87 20.98
N LEU A 17 11.26 3.85 20.12
CA LEU A 17 10.08 3.30 19.45
C LEU A 17 9.32 2.39 20.43
N SER A 18 8.28 2.93 21.07
CA SER A 18 7.35 2.16 21.90
C SER A 18 6.16 1.71 21.05
N ILE A 19 6.02 0.41 20.78
CA ILE A 19 4.79 -0.16 20.20
C ILE A 19 3.91 -0.64 21.37
N LEU A 20 2.85 0.12 21.67
CA LEU A 20 1.94 -0.18 22.77
C LEU A 20 0.85 -1.17 22.31
N LEU A 21 1.17 -2.46 22.32
CA LEU A 21 0.19 -3.55 22.46
C LEU A 21 0.91 -4.79 23.01
N GLY A 22 0.73 -5.04 24.31
CA GLY A 22 0.90 -6.38 24.88
C GLY A 22 2.30 -6.98 24.94
N GLY A 23 3.37 -6.17 25.08
CA GLY A 23 4.61 -6.67 25.68
C GLY A 23 5.78 -7.00 24.76
N LEU A 24 6.01 -6.25 23.68
CA LEU A 24 7.31 -6.25 23.00
C LEU A 24 8.09 -4.97 23.36
N ILE A 25 9.00 -5.06 24.34
CA ILE A 25 9.93 -3.99 24.70
C ILE A 25 11.28 -4.33 24.07
N MET A 26 11.66 -3.61 23.02
CA MET A 26 13.04 -3.67 22.49
C MET A 26 13.85 -2.52 23.12
N THR A 27 14.59 -2.80 24.19
CA THR A 27 15.59 -1.87 24.74
C THR A 27 16.96 -2.26 24.17
N SER A 28 17.50 -1.50 23.22
CA SER A 28 18.92 -1.63 22.88
C SER A 28 19.74 -0.77 23.84
N TRP A 29 20.58 -1.41 24.67
CA TRP A 29 21.69 -0.75 25.36
C TRP A 29 22.81 -0.56 24.34
N GLU A 30 23.46 0.61 24.36
CA GLU A 30 24.38 1.13 23.33
C GLU A 30 25.27 0.06 22.65
N ALA A 31 25.29 0.07 21.31
CA ALA A 31 26.34 -0.56 20.53
C ALA A 31 26.71 0.33 19.33
N LYS A 32 28.01 0.56 19.13
CA LYS A 32 28.60 1.37 18.05
C LYS A 32 28.49 0.74 16.64
N ALA A 33 27.55 -0.17 16.42
CA ALA A 33 27.23 -0.73 15.11
C ALA A 33 25.72 -0.60 14.90
N GLN A 34 25.29 0.12 13.86
CA GLN A 34 23.89 0.21 13.48
C GLN A 34 23.43 -1.18 12.99
N CYS A 35 22.71 -1.94 13.80
CA CYS A 35 22.08 -3.18 13.33
C CYS A 35 20.75 -2.85 12.66
N ASN A 36 20.45 -3.55 11.56
CA ASN A 36 19.14 -3.50 10.95
C ASN A 36 18.24 -4.52 11.66
N PHE A 37 17.05 -4.06 12.07
CA PHE A 37 16.01 -4.92 12.65
C PHE A 37 14.87 -5.06 11.66
N THR A 38 14.53 -6.30 11.31
CA THR A 38 13.39 -6.60 10.45
C THR A 38 12.43 -7.50 11.21
N ALA A 39 11.20 -7.05 11.40
CA ALA A 39 10.11 -7.89 11.89
C ALA A 39 9.31 -8.41 10.70
N THR A 40 9.26 -9.73 10.55
CA THR A 40 8.39 -10.40 9.57
C THR A 40 7.20 -11.03 10.28
N VAL A 41 6.08 -11.07 9.58
CA VAL A 41 4.81 -11.60 10.07
C VAL A 41 4.40 -12.80 9.24
N SER A 42 4.00 -13.88 9.89
CA SER A 42 3.32 -14.98 9.21
C SER A 42 1.91 -14.53 8.82
N SER A 43 1.56 -14.79 7.57
CA SER A 43 0.20 -14.60 7.09
C SER A 43 -0.70 -15.73 7.61
N ALA A 44 -1.94 -15.40 7.96
CA ALA A 44 -2.94 -16.38 8.36
C ALA A 44 -4.02 -16.55 7.31
N THR A 45 -4.43 -17.79 7.07
CA THR A 45 -5.58 -18.12 6.21
C THR A 45 -6.91 -17.72 6.86
N TYR A 46 -6.98 -17.81 8.20
CA TYR A 46 -8.15 -17.47 9.00
C TYR A 46 -7.71 -16.75 10.28
N GLY A 47 -8.45 -15.72 10.69
CA GLY A 47 -8.17 -14.99 11.93
C GLY A 47 -8.84 -13.62 11.99
N CYS A 48 -8.75 -12.98 13.15
CA CYS A 48 -9.21 -11.62 13.39
C CYS A 48 -8.07 -10.62 13.67
N PHE A 49 -6.82 -11.08 13.69
CA PHE A 49 -5.66 -10.23 13.81
C PHE A 49 -5.19 -9.76 12.45
N ARG A 50 -4.86 -8.47 12.38
CA ARG A 50 -4.33 -7.83 11.17
C ARG A 50 -3.07 -7.08 11.50
N THR A 51 -2.12 -7.17 10.58
CA THR A 51 -0.96 -6.30 10.57
C THR A 51 -1.27 -5.13 9.66
N GLU A 52 -0.84 -3.94 10.05
CA GLU A 52 -0.79 -2.76 9.19
C GLU A 52 0.63 -2.24 9.21
N SER A 53 1.22 -2.10 8.04
CA SER A 53 2.56 -1.56 7.88
C SER A 53 2.53 -0.44 6.86
N ASP A 54 3.24 0.62 7.17
CA ASP A 54 3.62 1.63 6.19
C ASP A 54 4.33 0.93 5.01
N ALA A 55 3.90 1.22 3.78
CA ALA A 55 4.50 0.60 2.60
C ALA A 55 5.95 1.07 2.40
N VAL A 56 6.86 0.11 2.23
CA VAL A 56 8.23 0.38 1.79
C VAL A 56 8.26 0.29 0.27
N LEU A 57 8.57 1.42 -0.36
CA LEU A 57 8.41 1.64 -1.79
C LEU A 57 9.74 1.46 -2.53
N ILE A 58 9.70 0.72 -3.64
CA ILE A 58 10.83 0.37 -4.50
C ILE A 58 10.48 0.65 -5.97
N ASP A 59 11.43 0.39 -6.88
CA ASP A 59 11.28 0.55 -8.32
C ASP A 59 10.75 1.93 -8.73
N LEU A 60 11.27 2.97 -8.07
CA LEU A 60 10.83 4.34 -8.30
C LEU A 60 11.26 4.82 -9.68
N VAL A 61 10.29 5.10 -10.54
CA VAL A 61 10.50 5.69 -11.86
C VAL A 61 9.82 7.05 -11.90
N ASN A 62 10.59 8.13 -12.09
CA ASN A 62 10.13 9.52 -12.04
C ASN A 62 9.41 9.95 -10.74
N ASN A 63 9.38 9.08 -9.73
CA ASN A 63 8.80 9.33 -8.42
C ASN A 63 9.91 9.51 -7.37
N SER A 64 9.61 10.27 -6.33
CA SER A 64 10.33 10.23 -5.07
C SER A 64 9.44 9.64 -3.98
N ALA A 65 9.99 8.80 -3.11
CA ALA A 65 9.31 8.32 -1.91
C ALA A 65 9.79 9.10 -0.68
N THR A 66 8.87 9.43 0.23
CA THR A 66 9.17 9.98 1.55
C THR A 66 8.29 9.26 2.57
N GLY A 67 8.91 8.44 3.42
CA GLY A 67 8.17 7.48 4.25
C GLY A 67 7.38 6.52 3.34
N ASN A 68 6.07 6.41 3.58
CA ASN A 68 5.13 5.63 2.78
C ASN A 68 4.30 6.47 1.82
N SER A 69 4.82 7.61 1.37
CA SER A 69 4.14 8.48 0.41
C SER A 69 4.98 8.64 -0.85
N LEU A 70 4.32 8.70 -2.01
CA LEU A 70 4.91 8.91 -3.32
C LEU A 70 4.58 10.31 -3.84
N THR A 71 5.51 10.92 -4.54
CA THR A 71 5.30 12.15 -5.31
C THR A 71 5.96 12.02 -6.67
N LYS A 72 5.23 12.38 -7.74
CA LYS A 72 5.79 12.44 -9.10
C LYS A 72 6.65 13.68 -9.28
N THR A 73 7.95 13.50 -9.53
CA THR A 73 8.94 14.59 -9.58
C THR A 73 9.56 14.82 -10.96
N GLY A 74 9.54 13.82 -11.84
CA GLY A 74 10.14 13.90 -13.19
C GLY A 74 9.22 13.39 -14.29
N GLY A 75 9.72 13.24 -15.52
CA GLY A 75 9.04 12.50 -16.61
C GLY A 75 7.81 13.16 -17.27
N GLY A 76 7.46 14.41 -16.89
CA GLY A 76 6.31 15.14 -17.44
C GLY A 76 4.95 14.54 -17.05
N ASN A 77 3.87 15.12 -17.61
CA ASN A 77 2.48 14.66 -17.39
C ASN A 77 2.16 13.44 -18.27
N ASN A 78 2.74 12.29 -17.92
CA ASN A 78 2.56 11.03 -18.60
C ASN A 78 2.57 9.87 -17.59
N TRP A 79 1.96 8.74 -17.95
CA TRP A 79 1.90 7.53 -17.14
C TRP A 79 3.25 6.81 -17.12
N ASN A 80 4.21 7.42 -16.44
CA ASN A 80 5.58 6.94 -16.27
C ASN A 80 6.10 7.21 -14.85
N GLY A 81 5.20 7.41 -13.89
CA GLY A 81 5.49 7.57 -12.46
C GLY A 81 5.34 6.27 -11.71
N GLY A 82 6.27 5.34 -11.87
CA GLY A 82 6.19 3.98 -11.33
C GLY A 82 6.66 3.86 -9.88
N ALA A 83 6.06 2.91 -9.14
CA ALA A 83 6.55 2.44 -7.85
C ALA A 83 5.84 1.14 -7.47
N ALA A 84 6.51 0.30 -6.67
CA ALA A 84 5.93 -0.90 -6.11
C ALA A 84 6.27 -1.09 -4.64
N SER A 85 5.61 -2.00 -3.94
CA SER A 85 5.98 -2.38 -2.57
C SER A 85 6.91 -3.58 -2.50
N THR A 86 7.74 -3.61 -1.46
CA THR A 86 8.46 -4.83 -1.05
C THR A 86 7.55 -5.86 -0.40
N ALA A 87 6.53 -5.39 0.34
CA ALA A 87 5.59 -6.25 1.04
C ALA A 87 4.53 -6.80 0.08
N ALA A 88 4.20 -8.07 0.26
CA ALA A 88 3.14 -8.76 -0.46
C ALA A 88 1.75 -8.54 0.18
N VAL A 89 0.71 -8.69 -0.63
CA VAL A 89 -0.70 -8.73 -0.26
C VAL A 89 -1.23 -10.13 -0.56
N TYR A 90 -1.70 -10.81 0.49
CA TYR A 90 -2.27 -12.15 0.45
C TYR A 90 -3.81 -12.09 0.44
N ASP A 91 -4.46 -13.25 0.45
CA ASP A 91 -5.91 -13.30 0.67
C ASP A 91 -6.25 -12.64 2.01
N ASN A 92 -7.39 -11.95 2.04
CA ASN A 92 -7.81 -11.09 3.15
C ASN A 92 -6.90 -9.88 3.41
N GLY A 93 -5.88 -9.61 2.59
CA GLY A 93 -5.03 -8.43 2.65
C GLY A 93 -5.51 -7.27 1.78
N TYR A 94 -4.89 -6.10 1.94
CA TYR A 94 -5.19 -4.93 1.11
C TYR A 94 -4.01 -3.96 1.02
N VAL A 95 -4.08 -3.09 0.00
CA VAL A 95 -3.35 -1.81 -0.05
C VAL A 95 -4.34 -0.66 0.10
N GLN A 96 -3.93 0.43 0.76
CA GLN A 96 -4.70 1.66 0.82
C GLN A 96 -3.86 2.91 0.57
N THR A 97 -4.52 4.02 0.21
CA THR A 97 -3.93 5.37 0.23
C THR A 97 -4.97 6.39 0.71
N THR A 98 -4.49 7.49 1.28
CA THR A 98 -5.30 8.66 1.64
C THR A 98 -5.14 9.76 0.60
N VAL A 99 -6.26 10.28 0.10
CA VAL A 99 -6.29 11.36 -0.90
C VAL A 99 -5.89 12.68 -0.24
N ALA A 100 -4.90 13.39 -0.80
CA ALA A 100 -4.62 14.78 -0.43
C ALA A 100 -5.22 15.78 -1.43
N GLU A 101 -5.13 15.50 -2.72
CA GLU A 101 -5.55 16.38 -3.80
C GLU A 101 -6.59 15.74 -4.73
N THR A 102 -7.38 16.54 -5.45
CA THR A 102 -8.42 16.07 -6.38
C THR A 102 -8.17 16.46 -7.84
N ASN A 103 -7.04 17.10 -8.11
CA ASN A 103 -6.70 17.73 -9.38
C ASN A 103 -5.47 17.11 -10.07
N SER A 104 -5.06 15.90 -9.66
CA SER A 104 -3.95 15.15 -10.25
C SER A 104 -4.43 13.77 -10.73
N SER A 105 -3.82 13.26 -11.81
CA SER A 105 -4.10 11.92 -12.34
C SER A 105 -3.10 10.92 -11.79
N ARG A 106 -3.61 9.90 -11.08
CA ARG A 106 -2.80 8.89 -10.39
C ARG A 106 -3.55 7.57 -10.22
N MET A 107 -2.82 6.46 -10.32
CA MET A 107 -3.34 5.12 -10.09
C MET A 107 -2.53 4.41 -9.00
N ILE A 108 -3.25 3.70 -8.15
CA ILE A 108 -2.69 2.77 -7.17
C ILE A 108 -3.52 1.49 -7.20
N GLY A 109 -2.85 0.36 -7.05
CA GLY A 109 -3.50 -0.92 -7.16
C GLY A 109 -2.67 -2.08 -6.67
N LEU A 110 -3.07 -3.26 -7.10
CA LEU A 110 -2.38 -4.51 -6.88
C LEU A 110 -2.02 -5.17 -8.22
N SER A 111 -0.84 -5.78 -8.28
CA SER A 111 -0.38 -6.61 -9.40
C SER A 111 0.50 -7.76 -8.90
N THR A 112 0.67 -8.81 -9.70
CA THR A 112 1.60 -9.91 -9.38
C THR A 112 3.07 -9.48 -9.50
N THR A 113 3.33 -8.50 -10.35
CA THR A 113 4.68 -8.01 -10.69
C THR A 113 4.59 -6.55 -11.11
N ASN A 114 5.63 -5.79 -10.78
CA ASN A 114 5.83 -4.43 -11.29
C ASN A 114 6.59 -4.50 -12.63
N THR A 115 5.87 -4.66 -13.73
CA THR A 115 6.49 -4.85 -15.06
C THR A 115 7.07 -3.57 -15.64
N ASP A 116 6.38 -2.45 -15.45
CA ASP A 116 6.78 -1.13 -15.93
C ASP A 116 6.12 -0.03 -15.09
N ALA A 117 6.40 1.22 -15.43
CA ALA A 117 5.82 2.39 -14.76
C ALA A 117 4.42 2.77 -15.27
N ASN A 118 3.79 1.96 -16.14
CA ASN A 118 2.57 2.30 -16.84
C ASN A 118 1.34 1.69 -16.17
N TYR A 119 0.26 2.45 -16.11
CA TYR A 119 -1.01 1.97 -15.54
C TYR A 119 -1.60 0.74 -16.23
N THR A 120 -1.23 0.45 -17.49
CA THR A 120 -1.77 -0.69 -18.24
C THR A 120 -1.36 -2.04 -17.66
N THR A 121 -0.25 -2.11 -16.93
CA THR A 121 0.25 -3.36 -16.32
C THR A 121 -0.28 -3.59 -14.91
N ILE A 122 -0.87 -2.57 -14.28
CA ILE A 122 -1.51 -2.69 -12.97
C ILE A 122 -2.80 -3.51 -13.13
N GLN A 123 -2.82 -4.71 -12.53
CA GLN A 123 -3.92 -5.68 -12.71
C GLN A 123 -5.22 -5.24 -12.02
N TYR A 124 -5.13 -4.54 -10.90
CA TYR A 124 -6.29 -4.09 -10.12
C TYR A 124 -6.07 -2.68 -9.59
N ALA A 125 -6.45 -1.65 -10.35
CA ALA A 125 -6.15 -0.25 -10.06
C ALA A 125 -7.39 0.58 -9.73
N ILE A 126 -7.22 1.51 -8.79
CA ILE A 126 -8.10 2.68 -8.63
C ILE A 126 -7.43 3.85 -9.34
N TYR A 127 -8.17 4.49 -10.24
CA TYR A 127 -7.74 5.70 -10.90
C TYR A 127 -8.42 6.92 -10.27
N LEU A 128 -7.62 7.79 -9.67
CA LEU A 128 -8.01 9.12 -9.21
C LEU A 128 -7.68 10.10 -10.33
N ARG A 129 -8.71 10.61 -11.02
CA ARG A 129 -8.56 11.50 -12.16
C ARG A 129 -8.43 12.95 -11.71
N ASN A 130 -7.75 13.76 -12.52
CA ASN A 130 -7.46 15.17 -12.29
C ASN A 130 -8.68 16.13 -12.30
N ASP A 131 -9.90 15.62 -12.46
CA ASP A 131 -11.15 16.37 -12.37
C ASP A 131 -12.03 15.94 -11.19
N GLY A 132 -11.43 15.25 -10.22
CA GLY A 132 -12.13 14.80 -9.01
C GLY A 132 -13.03 13.59 -9.20
N LEU A 133 -12.99 12.91 -10.37
CA LEU A 133 -13.68 11.63 -10.60
C LEU A 133 -12.77 10.43 -10.35
N PHE A 134 -13.33 9.31 -9.87
CA PHE A 134 -12.56 8.08 -9.71
C PHE A 134 -13.17 6.90 -10.48
N PHE A 135 -12.28 5.99 -10.90
CA PHE A 135 -12.56 4.86 -11.78
C PHE A 135 -11.88 3.60 -11.27
N VAL A 136 -12.32 2.46 -11.77
CA VAL A 136 -11.59 1.19 -11.66
C VAL A 136 -10.98 0.84 -13.01
N PHE A 137 -9.71 0.48 -12.99
CA PHE A 137 -8.99 -0.08 -14.12
C PHE A 137 -8.46 -1.47 -13.76
N GLU A 138 -8.51 -2.39 -14.71
CA GLU A 138 -7.94 -3.73 -14.54
C GLU A 138 -7.13 -4.10 -15.78
N SER A 139 -5.81 -4.20 -15.64
CA SER A 139 -4.88 -4.45 -16.76
C SER A 139 -5.11 -3.48 -17.93
N GLY A 140 -5.23 -2.18 -17.61
CA GLY A 140 -5.49 -1.12 -18.58
C GLY A 140 -6.94 -0.98 -19.06
N ALA A 141 -7.83 -1.94 -18.74
CA ALA A 141 -9.24 -1.87 -19.13
C ALA A 141 -10.06 -1.06 -18.11
N ASN A 142 -10.77 -0.03 -18.58
CA ASN A 142 -11.69 0.76 -17.76
C ASN A 142 -12.94 -0.06 -17.37
N ARG A 143 -13.27 -0.11 -16.08
CA ARG A 143 -14.46 -0.79 -15.53
C ARG A 143 -15.57 0.18 -15.09
N GLY A 144 -15.42 1.47 -15.37
CA GLY A 144 -16.43 2.50 -15.12
C GLY A 144 -16.01 3.56 -14.12
N SER A 145 -16.80 4.64 -14.07
CA SER A 145 -16.70 5.69 -13.06
C SER A 145 -17.62 5.38 -11.89
N TYR A 146 -17.17 5.67 -10.68
CA TYR A 146 -17.90 5.39 -9.44
C TYR A 146 -18.22 6.65 -8.63
N GLY A 147 -18.07 7.82 -9.25
CA GLY A 147 -18.43 9.12 -8.68
C GLY A 147 -17.24 10.05 -8.46
N THR A 148 -17.44 11.05 -7.62
CA THR A 148 -16.43 12.03 -7.24
C THR A 148 -15.71 11.64 -5.96
N TYR A 149 -14.49 12.13 -5.77
CA TYR A 149 -13.71 11.95 -4.55
C TYR A 149 -13.24 13.29 -3.98
N SER A 150 -12.85 13.30 -2.71
CA SER A 150 -12.48 14.49 -1.93
C SER A 150 -11.22 14.22 -1.11
N SER A 151 -10.53 15.29 -0.73
CA SER A 151 -9.40 15.20 0.20
C SER A 151 -9.83 14.52 1.50
N GLY A 152 -8.99 13.63 2.03
CA GLY A 152 -9.29 12.80 3.20
C GLY A 152 -9.99 11.47 2.90
N ASP A 153 -10.47 11.23 1.68
CA ASP A 153 -10.97 9.90 1.31
C ASP A 153 -9.86 8.85 1.41
N ILE A 154 -10.23 7.66 1.90
CA ILE A 154 -9.36 6.49 1.94
C ILE A 154 -9.83 5.49 0.89
N PHE A 155 -8.98 5.22 -0.08
CA PHE A 155 -9.22 4.20 -1.10
C PHE A 155 -8.46 2.92 -0.79
N GLN A 156 -9.12 1.79 -0.96
CA GLN A 156 -8.57 0.46 -0.69
C GLN A 156 -8.81 -0.49 -1.86
N VAL A 157 -7.78 -1.26 -2.21
CA VAL A 157 -7.89 -2.45 -3.07
C VAL A 157 -7.59 -3.66 -2.19
N ARG A 158 -8.61 -4.50 -1.97
CA ARG A 158 -8.59 -5.57 -0.97
C ARG A 158 -8.89 -6.91 -1.61
N VAL A 159 -8.13 -7.93 -1.25
CA VAL A 159 -8.45 -9.32 -1.59
C VAL A 159 -9.26 -9.91 -0.44
N VAL A 160 -10.39 -10.56 -0.74
CA VAL A 160 -11.17 -11.33 0.24
C VAL A 160 -11.76 -12.55 -0.43
N GLN A 161 -11.46 -13.74 0.13
CA GLN A 161 -11.95 -15.01 -0.36
C GLN A 161 -11.66 -15.20 -1.86
N GLY A 162 -10.44 -14.85 -2.28
CA GLY A 162 -10.01 -14.99 -3.67
C GLY A 162 -10.70 -14.04 -4.67
N ARG A 163 -11.28 -12.93 -4.19
CA ARG A 163 -11.81 -11.86 -5.06
C ARG A 163 -11.28 -10.50 -4.65
N VAL A 164 -11.01 -9.65 -5.65
CA VAL A 164 -10.63 -8.25 -5.43
C VAL A 164 -11.87 -7.39 -5.22
N ARG A 165 -11.88 -6.59 -4.16
CA ARG A 165 -12.90 -5.61 -3.79
C ARG A 165 -12.27 -4.24 -3.68
N TYR A 166 -13.00 -3.25 -4.17
CA TYR A 166 -12.59 -1.86 -4.17
C TYR A 166 -13.45 -1.09 -3.20
N LEU A 167 -12.83 -0.37 -2.29
CA LEU A 167 -13.52 0.31 -1.20
C LEU A 167 -13.12 1.78 -1.12
N ARG A 168 -14.08 2.59 -0.70
CA ARG A 168 -13.89 3.99 -0.29
C ARG A 168 -14.41 4.13 1.13
N ASN A 169 -13.58 4.61 2.05
CA ASN A 169 -13.93 4.82 3.46
C ASN A 169 -14.58 3.56 4.10
N GLY A 170 -14.06 2.38 3.76
CA GLY A 170 -14.56 1.09 4.23
C GLY A 170 -15.81 0.55 3.54
N VAL A 171 -16.41 1.29 2.60
CA VAL A 171 -17.59 0.85 1.84
C VAL A 171 -17.18 0.31 0.48
N VAL A 172 -17.60 -0.91 0.15
CA VAL A 172 -17.35 -1.53 -1.17
C VAL A 172 -18.17 -0.81 -2.23
N PHE A 173 -17.52 -0.36 -3.31
CA PHE A 173 -18.19 0.23 -4.47
C PHE A 173 -18.07 -0.62 -5.74
N TYR A 174 -17.11 -1.55 -5.78
CA TYR A 174 -16.94 -2.48 -6.90
C TYR A 174 -16.28 -3.80 -6.46
N ILE A 175 -16.65 -4.90 -7.13
CA ILE A 175 -16.07 -6.23 -6.92
C ILE A 175 -15.63 -6.75 -8.29
N SER A 176 -14.35 -7.12 -8.41
CA SER A 176 -13.81 -7.66 -9.65
C SER A 176 -14.42 -9.01 -10.00
N ASN A 177 -14.71 -9.23 -11.29
CA ASN A 177 -15.06 -10.54 -11.83
C ASN A 177 -13.82 -11.38 -12.17
N VAL A 178 -12.61 -10.82 -12.06
CA VAL A 178 -11.35 -11.51 -12.29
C VAL A 178 -10.76 -11.92 -10.95
N ALA A 179 -10.42 -13.21 -10.81
CA ALA A 179 -9.77 -13.72 -9.61
C ALA A 179 -8.27 -13.37 -9.64
N PRO A 180 -7.67 -12.94 -8.52
CA PRO A 180 -6.24 -12.67 -8.45
C PRO A 180 -5.42 -13.96 -8.32
N THR A 181 -4.26 -13.96 -8.95
CA THR A 181 -3.18 -14.90 -8.61
C THR A 181 -2.37 -14.29 -7.46
N LEU A 182 -2.34 -14.98 -6.32
CA LEU A 182 -1.66 -14.51 -5.11
C LEU A 182 -0.24 -15.07 -4.99
N PRO A 183 0.68 -14.38 -4.29
CA PRO A 183 0.51 -13.05 -3.70
C PRO A 183 0.55 -11.92 -4.73
N LEU A 184 -0.01 -10.77 -4.37
CA LEU A 184 0.13 -9.52 -5.12
C LEU A 184 1.11 -8.59 -4.40
N ILE A 185 1.52 -7.51 -5.06
CA ILE A 185 2.24 -6.37 -4.48
C ILE A 185 1.46 -5.07 -4.77
N MET A 186 1.70 -4.02 -3.99
CA MET A 186 1.25 -2.69 -4.36
C MET A 186 2.00 -2.24 -5.61
N ASP A 187 1.26 -1.63 -6.53
CA ASP A 187 1.76 -1.11 -7.79
C ASP A 187 1.08 0.24 -8.06
N ALA A 188 1.84 1.21 -8.55
CA ALA A 188 1.35 2.56 -8.85
C ALA A 188 1.95 3.12 -10.12
N SER A 189 1.12 3.94 -10.78
CA SER A 189 1.54 4.81 -11.87
C SER A 189 0.96 6.19 -11.61
N ILE A 190 1.78 7.23 -11.58
CA ILE A 190 1.35 8.62 -11.44
C ILE A 190 1.57 9.34 -12.76
N ASN A 191 0.53 10.00 -13.27
CA ASN A 191 0.61 10.77 -14.51
C ASN A 191 1.10 12.19 -14.25
N THR A 192 0.39 12.92 -13.39
CA THR A 192 0.58 14.35 -13.21
C THR A 192 1.80 14.64 -12.33
N VAL A 193 2.73 15.48 -12.80
CA VAL A 193 3.85 15.97 -11.99
C VAL A 193 3.31 16.73 -10.78
N GLY A 194 3.85 16.44 -9.60
CA GLY A 194 3.33 16.94 -8.32
C GLY A 194 2.16 16.12 -7.75
N GLY A 195 1.62 15.14 -8.48
CA GLY A 195 0.62 14.22 -7.95
C GLY A 195 1.21 13.31 -6.85
N THR A 196 0.39 12.99 -5.85
CA THR A 196 0.79 12.28 -4.64
C THR A 196 -0.11 11.09 -4.31
N LEU A 197 0.51 10.02 -3.80
CA LEU A 197 -0.19 8.93 -3.13
C LEU A 197 0.32 8.90 -1.69
N ASN A 198 -0.52 9.28 -0.73
CA ASN A 198 -0.10 9.50 0.64
C ASN A 198 -0.52 8.37 1.57
N SER A 199 0.25 8.21 2.65
CA SER A 199 -0.04 7.27 3.75
C SER A 199 -0.38 5.87 3.23
N ILE A 200 0.47 5.34 2.33
CA ILE A 200 0.23 4.04 1.74
C ILE A 200 0.45 2.97 2.81
N ILE A 201 -0.58 2.17 3.06
CA ILE A 201 -0.54 1.09 4.05
C ILE A 201 -0.85 -0.22 3.36
N ILE A 202 -0.08 -1.24 3.72
CA ILE A 202 -0.35 -2.64 3.37
C ILE A 202 -0.79 -3.37 4.63
N SER A 203 -1.84 -4.18 4.48
CA SER A 203 -2.36 -5.01 5.57
C SER A 203 -2.54 -6.44 5.14
N ASN A 204 -2.24 -7.38 6.03
CA ASN A 204 -2.52 -8.80 5.87
C ASN A 204 -3.15 -9.37 7.15
N LEU A 205 -3.86 -10.49 7.03
CA LEU A 205 -4.19 -11.30 8.20
C LEU A 205 -2.91 -11.93 8.77
N THR A 206 -2.83 -12.03 10.09
CA THR A 206 -1.74 -12.69 10.80
C THR A 206 -2.29 -13.65 11.84
N ASP A 207 -1.51 -14.67 12.17
CA ASP A 207 -1.73 -15.57 13.31
C ASP A 207 -1.19 -14.97 14.62
N GLY A 208 -0.60 -13.77 14.57
CA GLY A 208 -0.03 -13.09 15.73
C GLY A 208 1.41 -13.51 16.03
N ASN A 209 2.03 -14.32 15.17
CA ASN A 209 3.43 -14.69 15.30
C ASN A 209 4.32 -13.69 14.52
N PHE A 210 5.32 -13.16 15.23
CA PHE A 210 6.28 -12.20 14.70
C PHE A 210 7.69 -12.77 14.86
N THR A 211 8.45 -12.80 13.77
CA THR A 211 9.87 -13.18 13.82
C THR A 211 10.70 -11.92 13.65
N THR A 212 11.60 -11.66 14.59
CA THR A 212 12.55 -10.54 14.51
C THR A 212 13.90 -11.05 14.06
N LEU A 213 14.41 -10.54 12.95
CA LEU A 213 15.77 -10.78 12.49
C LEU A 213 16.63 -9.55 12.79
N VAL A 214 17.85 -9.80 13.27
CA VAL A 214 18.88 -8.78 13.45
C VAL A 214 19.99 -9.08 12.45
N SER A 215 20.29 -8.13 11.57
CA SER A 215 21.42 -8.25 10.66
C SER A 215 22.46 -7.15 10.92
N ALA A 216 23.71 -7.44 10.55
CA ALA A 216 24.73 -6.42 10.39
C ALA A 216 24.27 -5.36 9.37
N PRO A 217 24.77 -4.12 9.46
CA PRO A 217 24.47 -3.05 8.50
C PRO A 217 24.87 -3.42 7.07
#